data_AF-A0A4S4LGK8-F1
#
_entry.id   AF-A0A4S4LGK8-F1
#
_cell.length_a   1.000
_cell.length_b   1.000
_cell.length_c   1.000
_cell.angle_alpha   90.00
_cell.angle_beta   90.00
_cell.angle_gamma   90.00
#
_symmetry.space_group_name_H-M   'P 1'
#
loop_
_entity.id
_entity.type
_entity.pdbx_description
1 polymer ?
#
loop_
_entity_poly.entity_id
_entity_poly.type
_entity_poly.pdbx_seq_one_letter_code
_entity_poly.pdbx_strand_id
1 'polypeptide(L)'
;MSIQAGNTNAKRIRYAILEWDPLLDSSNVETEAVTDWIRIATEIEFNYTAFDAFVVLHGTDTMSYTSSALSFMLEDLGKTVILTGAQIPLSELRNDAVDNLLGALTIAGAHQECVECCLFFNQCLYRGNRVSKVSSYDLDAFNSPNFPPLVNVGIDIRVNWNSVIRQTSLRRFKAHKNMNSRVATLRLFPGISSDTVRVFLTPPVQGVILETFGAGNAPQRSDLTAALREASNRGVVIVAITQCAKGTISDAYETGRTLLQAGVVAGGDMTPECALTKLGYLLSKTQFSIEKVRELMRLPLRGELTPPGVASARPSMAQHLNMMHDFLAQMIRLTSTSSSNTAVPEIVVSSDSEHTTDDPAAPWSWTAAEASATESSFLPTLIRLAVAKDDVEGLNFCLYYQDDGELLRSPNAEKLPGRFAAGVINSLDPSSGWSPLHIAAFNGSVRCVAILLQTGALVHLRDPLGHTALYYAARRGHRTVVEVLRQAGADLGGSDVEGGFVNLEVSKASQKGDEAALQTWDKAGFR
;
A
#
# COMPACT_ATOMS: atom_id res chain seq x y z
N MET A 1 37.89 -5.26 -8.65
CA MET A 1 38.58 -3.99 -8.32
C MET A 1 38.08 -3.53 -6.96
N SER A 2 38.93 -3.60 -5.94
CA SER A 2 38.61 -3.22 -4.55
C SER A 2 38.48 -1.70 -4.46
N ILE A 3 37.34 -1.19 -3.99
CA ILE A 3 37.15 0.24 -3.75
C ILE A 3 36.85 0.44 -2.27
N GLN A 4 37.71 1.24 -1.63
CA GLN A 4 37.63 1.71 -0.26
C GLN A 4 36.28 2.36 0.05
N ALA A 5 35.84 2.17 1.30
CA ALA A 5 34.70 2.84 1.90
C ALA A 5 34.92 4.36 1.94
N GLY A 6 34.36 5.05 0.95
CA GLY A 6 34.16 6.50 0.95
C GLY A 6 32.87 6.83 1.70
N ASN A 7 33.01 7.63 2.75
CA ASN A 7 31.97 8.10 3.65
C ASN A 7 30.88 8.91 2.90
N THR A 8 29.76 8.26 2.53
CA THR A 8 28.43 8.86 2.38
C THR A 8 27.37 7.77 2.58
N ASN A 9 26.26 8.08 3.26
CA ASN A 9 25.09 7.23 3.50
C ASN A 9 24.33 6.78 2.22
N ALA A 10 24.98 6.69 1.06
CA ALA A 10 24.35 6.38 -0.21
C ALA A 10 24.15 4.86 -0.35
N LYS A 11 22.90 4.40 -0.20
CA LYS A 11 22.50 3.04 -0.60
C LYS A 11 22.88 2.82 -2.06
N ARG A 12 23.73 1.83 -2.33
CA ARG A 12 24.15 1.49 -3.70
C ARG A 12 23.13 0.54 -4.34
N ILE A 13 22.50 0.99 -5.41
CA ILE A 13 21.52 0.18 -6.16
C ILE A 13 22.27 -0.76 -7.10
N ARG A 14 21.96 -2.05 -7.02
CA ARG A 14 22.39 -3.09 -7.97
C ARG A 14 21.13 -3.70 -8.57
N TYR A 15 21.16 -4.00 -9.85
CA TYR A 15 20.05 -4.62 -10.56
C TYR A 15 20.56 -5.74 -11.46
N ALA A 16 19.68 -6.68 -11.76
CA ALA A 16 19.87 -7.70 -12.78
C ALA A 16 18.73 -7.57 -13.79
N ILE A 17 19.01 -7.86 -15.06
CA ILE A 17 18.00 -7.81 -16.13
C ILE A 17 17.62 -9.25 -16.48
N LEU A 18 16.32 -9.53 -16.42
CA LEU A 18 15.72 -10.74 -16.98
C LEU A 18 14.98 -10.34 -18.25
N GLU A 19 15.53 -10.68 -19.40
CA GLU A 19 14.90 -10.44 -20.70
C GLU A 19 14.05 -11.64 -21.10
N TRP A 20 12.85 -11.37 -21.64
CA TRP A 20 11.94 -12.41 -22.09
C TRP A 20 12.17 -12.74 -23.55
N ASP A 21 12.09 -14.04 -23.87
CA ASP A 21 12.04 -14.54 -25.23
C ASP A 21 10.73 -15.34 -25.41
N PRO A 22 9.87 -15.00 -26.39
CA PRO A 22 9.92 -13.77 -27.19
C PRO A 22 9.52 -12.52 -26.37
N LEU A 23 9.97 -11.35 -26.83
CA LEU A 23 9.44 -10.06 -26.37
C LEU A 23 8.00 -9.87 -26.85
N LEU A 24 7.19 -9.16 -26.06
CA LEU A 24 5.76 -8.96 -26.31
C LEU A 24 5.45 -7.50 -26.59
N ASP A 25 4.63 -7.27 -27.62
CA ASP A 25 3.91 -6.02 -27.78
C ASP A 25 2.75 -6.00 -26.77
N SER A 26 2.63 -4.91 -26.01
CA SER A 26 1.59 -4.76 -24.99
C SER A 26 0.17 -4.86 -25.54
N SER A 27 -0.05 -4.55 -26.82
CA SER A 27 -1.36 -4.71 -27.48
C SER A 27 -1.75 -6.18 -27.72
N ASN A 28 -0.77 -7.08 -27.77
CA ASN A 28 -0.94 -8.52 -27.99
C ASN A 28 -0.99 -9.31 -26.68
N VAL A 29 -1.18 -8.67 -25.53
CA VAL A 29 -1.35 -9.37 -24.25
C VAL A 29 -2.64 -10.21 -24.33
N GLU A 30 -2.49 -11.52 -24.54
CA GLU A 30 -3.62 -12.41 -24.79
C GLU A 30 -4.35 -12.74 -23.48
N THR A 31 -5.65 -12.44 -23.45
CA THR A 31 -6.52 -12.70 -22.30
C THR A 31 -7.15 -14.10 -22.32
N GLU A 32 -7.24 -14.77 -23.48
CA GLU A 32 -7.82 -16.13 -23.56
C GLU A 32 -6.99 -17.19 -22.82
N ALA A 33 -5.75 -16.87 -22.45
CA ALA A 33 -4.91 -17.69 -21.57
C ALA A 33 -4.33 -16.96 -20.34
N VAL A 34 -4.50 -15.63 -20.19
CA VAL A 34 -3.94 -14.81 -19.09
C VAL A 34 -2.45 -15.12 -18.79
N THR A 35 -1.74 -15.65 -19.78
CA THR A 35 -0.44 -16.28 -19.58
C THR A 35 0.59 -15.25 -19.18
N ASP A 36 0.51 -14.04 -19.76
CA ASP A 36 1.55 -13.03 -19.60
C ASP A 36 1.51 -12.37 -18.23
N TRP A 37 0.33 -11.96 -17.73
CA TRP A 37 0.22 -11.45 -16.37
C TRP A 37 0.60 -12.50 -15.33
N ILE A 38 0.20 -13.76 -15.56
CA ILE A 38 0.57 -14.89 -14.70
C ILE A 38 2.09 -15.15 -14.77
N ARG A 39 2.71 -14.99 -15.94
CA ARG A 39 4.15 -15.09 -16.12
C ARG A 39 4.87 -14.01 -15.33
N ILE A 40 4.49 -12.73 -15.45
CA ILE A 40 5.07 -11.64 -14.64
C ILE A 40 4.94 -11.97 -13.14
N ALA A 41 3.74 -12.32 -12.68
CA ALA A 41 3.49 -12.61 -11.27
C ALA A 41 4.29 -13.84 -10.77
N THR A 42 4.45 -14.86 -11.61
CA THR A 42 5.23 -16.07 -11.30
C THR A 42 6.73 -15.77 -11.23
N GLU A 43 7.25 -14.95 -12.13
CA GLU A 43 8.67 -14.54 -12.10
C GLU A 43 8.99 -13.69 -10.87
N ILE A 44 8.09 -12.76 -10.52
CA ILE A 44 8.21 -11.98 -9.27
C ILE A 44 8.18 -12.91 -8.06
N GLU A 45 7.25 -13.88 -8.02
CA GLU A 45 7.17 -14.84 -6.92
C GLU A 45 8.41 -15.72 -6.79
N PHE A 46 8.94 -16.21 -7.92
CA PHE A 46 10.13 -17.02 -7.95
C PHE A 46 11.38 -16.26 -7.45
N ASN A 47 11.50 -14.99 -7.83
CA ASN A 47 12.64 -14.14 -7.47
C ASN A 47 12.41 -13.32 -6.18
N TYR A 48 11.27 -13.52 -5.51
CA TYR A 48 10.83 -12.67 -4.40
C TYR A 48 11.81 -12.62 -3.24
N THR A 49 12.52 -13.71 -2.94
CA THR A 49 13.50 -13.75 -1.84
C THR A 49 14.87 -13.17 -2.20
N ALA A 50 15.21 -13.14 -3.49
CA ALA A 50 16.53 -12.73 -3.98
C ALA A 50 16.66 -11.22 -4.14
N PHE A 51 15.58 -10.52 -4.52
CA PHE A 51 15.60 -9.08 -4.79
C PHE A 51 14.78 -8.29 -3.79
N ASP A 52 15.16 -7.04 -3.53
CA ASP A 52 14.46 -6.16 -2.58
C ASP A 52 13.26 -5.42 -3.22
N ALA A 53 13.25 -5.27 -4.55
CA ALA A 53 12.19 -4.63 -5.32
C ALA A 53 12.24 -5.11 -6.78
N PHE A 54 11.17 -4.83 -7.54
CA PHE A 54 11.03 -5.24 -8.93
C PHE A 54 10.69 -4.05 -9.83
N VAL A 55 11.35 -3.97 -10.98
CA VAL A 55 10.99 -3.05 -12.06
C VAL A 55 10.61 -3.88 -13.28
N VAL A 56 9.40 -3.65 -13.79
CA VAL A 56 8.85 -4.35 -14.95
C VAL A 56 8.81 -3.36 -16.13
N LEU A 57 9.63 -3.63 -17.13
CA LEU A 57 9.58 -2.90 -18.40
C LEU A 57 8.39 -3.41 -19.21
N HIS A 58 7.51 -2.50 -19.61
CA HIS A 58 6.26 -2.85 -20.29
C HIS A 58 5.94 -1.83 -21.40
N GLY A 59 5.28 -2.28 -22.47
CA GLY A 59 4.76 -1.38 -23.50
C GLY A 59 3.64 -0.49 -22.95
N THR A 60 3.49 0.73 -23.48
CA THR A 60 2.61 1.72 -22.85
C THR A 60 1.12 1.45 -23.09
N ASP A 61 0.73 0.78 -24.18
CA ASP A 61 -0.68 0.69 -24.61
C ASP A 61 -1.60 -0.01 -23.61
N THR A 62 -1.13 -1.07 -22.96
CA THR A 62 -1.91 -1.81 -21.96
C THR A 62 -1.29 -1.78 -20.56
N MET A 63 -0.33 -0.87 -20.32
CA MET A 63 0.36 -0.80 -19.03
C MET A 63 -0.60 -0.57 -17.85
N SER A 64 -1.65 0.24 -18.03
CA SER A 64 -2.68 0.48 -16.99
C SER A 64 -3.49 -0.78 -16.66
N TYR A 65 -3.71 -1.67 -17.64
CA TYR A 65 -4.34 -2.97 -17.39
C TYR A 65 -3.41 -3.89 -16.62
N THR A 66 -2.14 -4.00 -17.06
CA THR A 66 -1.15 -4.87 -16.40
C THR A 66 -0.86 -4.40 -14.97
N SER A 67 -0.68 -3.09 -14.72
CA SER A 67 -0.48 -2.55 -13.37
C SER A 67 -1.70 -2.79 -12.47
N SER A 68 -2.90 -2.69 -13.03
CA SER A 68 -4.14 -2.98 -12.29
C SER A 68 -4.27 -4.47 -11.96
N ALA A 69 -4.02 -5.36 -12.93
CA ALA A 69 -4.08 -6.81 -12.74
C ALA A 69 -3.07 -7.28 -11.68
N LEU A 70 -1.80 -6.86 -11.81
CA LEU A 70 -0.74 -7.22 -10.87
C LEU A 70 -1.04 -6.71 -9.45
N SER A 71 -1.70 -5.56 -9.31
CA SER A 71 -2.10 -5.07 -7.98
C SER A 71 -3.01 -6.04 -7.22
N PHE A 72 -3.85 -6.80 -7.93
CA PHE A 72 -4.72 -7.82 -7.33
C PHE A 72 -4.04 -9.19 -7.26
N MET A 73 -3.24 -9.54 -8.28
CA MET A 73 -2.57 -10.85 -8.36
C MET A 73 -1.45 -11.00 -7.32
N LEU A 74 -0.75 -9.91 -6.99
CA LEU A 74 0.31 -9.89 -5.99
C LEU A 74 -0.31 -9.70 -4.59
N GLU A 75 -0.83 -10.78 -4.02
CA GLU A 75 -1.44 -10.75 -2.70
C GLU A 75 -0.39 -10.62 -1.60
N ASP A 76 -0.72 -9.81 -0.59
CA ASP A 76 0.11 -9.62 0.60
C ASP A 76 1.53 -9.13 0.24
N LEU A 77 1.61 -8.24 -0.75
CA LEU A 77 2.84 -7.65 -1.25
C LEU A 77 3.60 -6.93 -0.13
N GLY A 78 4.87 -7.28 0.02
CA GLY A 78 5.82 -6.76 1.01
C GLY A 78 7.01 -6.01 0.40
N LYS A 79 7.09 -5.92 -0.93
CA LYS A 79 8.17 -5.28 -1.70
C LYS A 79 7.59 -4.41 -2.82
N THR A 80 8.32 -3.36 -3.19
CA THR A 80 7.90 -2.44 -4.26
C THR A 80 7.95 -3.11 -5.63
N VAL A 81 6.89 -2.96 -6.43
CA VAL A 81 6.85 -3.37 -7.84
C VAL A 81 6.50 -2.16 -8.69
N ILE A 82 7.38 -1.77 -9.60
CA ILE A 82 7.18 -0.58 -10.45
C ILE A 82 7.11 -1.01 -11.92
N LEU A 83 5.99 -0.72 -12.57
CA LEU A 83 5.88 -0.79 -14.02
C LEU A 83 6.36 0.52 -14.62
N THR A 84 7.15 0.44 -15.69
CA THR A 84 7.57 1.61 -16.46
C THR A 84 7.79 1.25 -17.92
N GLY A 85 7.98 2.25 -18.76
CA GLY A 85 8.18 2.10 -20.20
C GLY A 85 8.59 3.43 -20.82
N ALA A 86 8.40 3.55 -22.13
CA ALA A 86 8.74 4.78 -22.86
C ALA A 86 7.84 4.94 -24.08
N GLN A 87 7.65 6.19 -24.51
CA GLN A 87 7.09 6.49 -25.83
C GLN A 87 8.15 6.37 -26.92
N ILE A 88 9.41 6.71 -26.60
CA ILE A 88 10.53 6.68 -27.54
C ILE A 88 11.52 5.58 -27.11
N PRO A 89 11.93 4.67 -28.01
CA PRO A 89 12.87 3.61 -27.68
C PRO A 89 14.19 4.11 -27.10
N LEU A 90 14.78 3.34 -26.20
CA LEU A 90 16.06 3.65 -25.55
C LEU A 90 17.23 3.81 -26.54
N SER A 91 17.14 3.21 -27.72
CA SER A 91 18.15 3.29 -28.78
C SER A 91 18.21 4.66 -29.46
N GLU A 92 17.16 5.48 -29.35
CA GLU A 92 17.11 6.81 -29.94
C GLU A 92 17.85 7.84 -29.09
N LEU A 93 18.53 8.81 -29.71
CA LEU A 93 19.34 9.80 -29.00
C LEU A 93 18.53 10.65 -28.01
N ARG A 94 17.32 11.04 -28.41
CA ARG A 94 16.36 11.77 -27.57
C ARG A 94 15.23 10.83 -27.22
N ASN A 95 15.18 10.38 -25.98
CA ASN A 95 14.14 9.48 -25.49
C ASN A 95 13.75 9.81 -24.04
N ASP A 96 12.57 9.34 -23.65
CA ASP A 96 12.08 9.36 -22.26
C ASP A 96 12.44 8.07 -21.49
N ALA A 97 12.91 7.03 -22.19
CA ALA A 97 13.23 5.73 -21.62
C ALA A 97 14.32 5.80 -20.53
N VAL A 98 15.36 6.61 -20.74
CA VAL A 98 16.46 6.76 -19.76
C VAL A 98 15.93 7.29 -18.43
N ASP A 99 15.17 8.38 -18.47
CA ASP A 99 14.67 9.04 -17.27
C ASP A 99 13.63 8.17 -16.55
N ASN A 100 12.72 7.55 -17.31
CA ASN A 100 11.71 6.64 -16.77
C ASN A 100 12.36 5.41 -16.09
N LEU A 101 13.33 4.76 -16.73
CA LEU A 101 14.02 3.60 -16.16
C LEU A 101 14.88 3.99 -14.94
N LEU A 102 15.65 5.06 -15.03
CA LEU A 102 16.50 5.50 -13.93
C LEU A 102 15.67 5.96 -12.73
N GLY A 103 14.57 6.67 -12.97
CA GLY A 103 13.64 7.08 -11.92
C GLY A 103 12.97 5.88 -11.24
N ALA A 104 12.51 4.90 -12.02
CA ALA A 104 11.94 3.67 -11.48
C ALA A 104 12.96 2.90 -10.62
N LEU A 105 14.19 2.72 -11.09
CA LEU A 105 15.26 2.06 -10.32
C LEU A 105 15.62 2.83 -9.05
N THR A 106 15.70 4.17 -9.14
CA THR A 106 16.02 5.03 -8.00
C THR A 106 14.96 4.94 -6.92
N ILE A 107 13.67 4.99 -7.29
CA ILE A 107 12.56 4.83 -6.35
C ILE A 107 12.55 3.43 -5.76
N ALA A 108 12.67 2.38 -6.59
CA ALA A 108 12.68 0.99 -6.13
C ALA A 108 13.82 0.70 -5.14
N GLY A 109 15.01 1.29 -5.34
CA GLY A 109 16.17 1.07 -4.49
C GLY A 109 16.25 1.98 -3.27
N ALA A 110 15.88 3.25 -3.39
CA ALA A 110 16.00 4.24 -2.31
C ALA A 110 14.75 4.32 -1.42
N HIS A 111 13.56 4.06 -1.99
CA HIS A 111 12.25 4.21 -1.33
C HIS A 111 11.48 2.88 -1.30
N GLN A 112 12.10 1.87 -0.68
CA GLN A 112 11.53 0.52 -0.49
C GLN A 112 10.26 0.52 0.38
N GLU A 113 9.90 1.66 0.96
CA GLU A 113 8.71 1.81 1.78
C GLU A 113 7.41 1.97 0.97
N CYS A 114 7.50 2.22 -0.34
CA CYS A 114 6.35 2.31 -1.26
C CYS A 114 5.90 0.92 -1.73
N VAL A 115 5.46 0.08 -0.79
CA VAL A 115 5.12 -1.33 -1.03
C VAL A 115 3.76 -1.48 -1.71
N GLU A 116 3.74 -1.20 -3.00
CA GLU A 116 2.58 -1.35 -3.86
C GLU A 116 3.00 -1.76 -5.28
N CYS A 117 2.01 -2.17 -6.08
CA CYS A 117 2.17 -2.24 -7.52
C CYS A 117 1.93 -0.85 -8.11
N CYS A 118 3.00 -0.20 -8.55
CA CYS A 118 3.03 1.19 -8.99
C CYS A 118 3.30 1.30 -10.49
N LEU A 119 2.99 2.46 -11.05
CA LEU A 119 3.38 2.84 -12.40
C LEU A 119 4.20 4.13 -12.32
N PHE A 120 5.42 4.10 -12.85
CA PHE A 120 6.29 5.26 -12.93
C PHE A 120 6.39 5.77 -14.37
N PHE A 121 6.01 7.02 -14.58
CA PHE A 121 6.13 7.68 -15.88
C PHE A 121 6.22 9.19 -15.67
N ASN A 122 7.04 9.87 -16.48
CA ASN A 122 7.13 11.33 -16.50
C ASN A 122 7.31 11.94 -15.09
N GLN A 123 8.32 11.47 -14.36
CA GLN A 123 8.68 11.94 -13.02
C GLN A 123 7.62 11.74 -11.93
N CYS A 124 6.55 10.99 -12.21
CA CYS A 124 5.48 10.71 -11.26
C CYS A 124 5.38 9.20 -11.02
N LEU A 125 5.30 8.81 -9.74
CA LEU A 125 4.92 7.45 -9.34
C LEU A 125 3.44 7.45 -8.95
N TYR A 126 2.66 6.67 -9.65
CA TYR A 126 1.23 6.50 -9.40
C TYR A 126 0.95 5.13 -8.77
N ARG A 127 -0.15 5.05 -8.02
CA ARG A 127 -0.74 3.75 -7.67
C ARG A 127 -1.19 3.07 -8.97
N GLY A 128 -0.68 1.89 -9.25
CA GLY A 128 -0.84 1.24 -10.56
C GLY A 128 -2.30 1.00 -10.97
N ASN A 129 -3.18 0.72 -10.01
CA ASN A 129 -4.61 0.48 -10.24
C ASN A 129 -5.48 1.76 -10.22
N ARG A 130 -4.87 2.94 -10.26
CA ARG A 130 -5.55 4.24 -10.38
C ARG A 130 -5.22 4.97 -11.69
N VAL A 131 -4.39 4.37 -12.53
CA VAL A 131 -3.86 5.01 -13.75
C VAL A 131 -4.66 4.60 -14.97
N SER A 132 -4.81 5.55 -15.90
CA SER A 132 -5.23 5.31 -17.28
C SER A 132 -4.27 6.01 -18.24
N LYS A 133 -4.08 5.44 -19.44
CA LYS A 133 -3.33 6.10 -20.53
C LYS A 133 -4.20 7.20 -21.13
N VAL A 134 -3.72 8.44 -21.11
CA VAL A 134 -4.47 9.64 -21.55
C VAL A 134 -3.94 10.26 -22.83
N SER A 135 -2.67 10.00 -23.18
CA SER A 135 -2.07 10.47 -24.43
C SER A 135 -1.30 9.35 -25.12
N SER A 136 -1.47 9.26 -26.44
CA SER A 136 -0.71 8.35 -27.31
C SER A 136 0.51 9.04 -27.94
N TYR A 137 0.73 10.32 -27.65
CA TYR A 137 1.76 11.13 -28.29
C TYR A 137 2.66 11.84 -27.29
N ASP A 138 2.07 12.45 -26.25
CA ASP A 138 2.83 13.20 -25.27
C ASP A 138 3.67 12.28 -24.38
N LEU A 139 4.79 12.83 -23.89
CA LEU A 139 5.61 12.17 -22.86
C LEU A 139 4.89 12.11 -21.51
N ASP A 140 3.87 12.95 -21.29
CA ASP A 140 2.94 12.83 -20.17
C ASP A 140 1.77 11.89 -20.54
N ALA A 141 2.10 10.62 -20.75
CA ALA A 141 1.18 9.66 -21.37
C ALA A 141 0.09 9.12 -20.43
N PHE A 142 0.31 9.20 -19.11
CA PHE A 142 -0.51 8.55 -18.09
C PHE A 142 -1.02 9.55 -17.05
N ASN A 143 -2.22 9.29 -16.51
CA ASN A 143 -2.79 10.11 -15.45
C ASN A 143 -3.55 9.24 -14.44
N SER A 144 -3.61 9.70 -13.19
CA SER A 144 -4.43 9.15 -12.11
C SER A 144 -5.49 10.19 -11.71
N PRO A 145 -6.67 10.19 -12.36
CA PRO A 145 -7.61 11.31 -12.28
C PRO A 145 -8.32 11.45 -10.93
N ASN A 146 -8.53 10.33 -10.23
CA ASN A 146 -9.26 10.27 -8.96
C ASN A 146 -8.35 10.07 -7.74
N PHE A 147 -7.03 9.99 -7.91
CA PHE A 147 -6.09 9.77 -6.82
C PHE A 147 -4.75 10.47 -7.09
N PRO A 148 -4.16 11.20 -6.13
CA PRO A 148 -2.90 11.91 -6.36
C PRO A 148 -1.72 10.94 -6.58
N PRO A 149 -0.62 11.38 -7.23
CA PRO A 149 0.62 10.62 -7.29
C PRO A 149 1.13 10.24 -5.89
N LEU A 150 1.71 9.06 -5.77
CA LEU A 150 2.39 8.59 -4.56
C LEU A 150 3.74 9.28 -4.38
N VAL A 151 4.47 9.50 -5.48
CA VAL A 151 5.77 10.19 -5.48
C VAL A 151 5.83 11.18 -6.62
N ASN A 152 6.36 12.37 -6.36
CA ASN A 152 6.74 13.34 -7.38
C ASN A 152 8.25 13.53 -7.34
N VAL A 153 8.91 13.36 -8.50
CA VAL A 153 10.36 13.49 -8.65
C VAL A 153 10.67 14.87 -9.24
N GLY A 154 11.16 15.77 -8.39
CA GLY A 154 11.69 17.07 -8.82
C GLY A 154 13.19 17.16 -8.51
N ILE A 155 13.65 18.35 -8.10
CA ILE A 155 14.96 18.50 -7.45
C ILE A 155 15.03 17.59 -6.21
N ASP A 156 13.93 17.57 -5.45
CA ASP A 156 13.71 16.65 -4.34
C ASP A 156 12.69 15.58 -4.72
N ILE A 157 12.86 14.38 -4.18
CA ILE A 157 11.85 13.31 -4.26
C ILE A 157 10.84 13.51 -3.13
N ARG A 158 9.59 13.80 -3.49
CA ARG A 158 8.50 14.03 -2.52
C ARG A 158 7.54 12.86 -2.51
N VAL A 159 7.46 12.17 -1.36
CA VAL A 159 6.59 11.01 -1.16
C VAL A 159 5.35 11.40 -0.35
N ASN A 160 4.17 10.99 -0.80
CA ASN A 160 2.90 11.16 -0.10
C ASN A 160 2.61 9.96 0.81
N TRP A 161 3.27 9.91 1.96
CA TRP A 161 3.20 8.78 2.91
C TRP A 161 1.80 8.44 3.41
N ASN A 162 0.90 9.43 3.47
CA ASN A 162 -0.48 9.25 3.92
C ASN A 162 -1.34 8.50 2.91
N SER A 163 -0.89 8.44 1.65
CA SER A 163 -1.60 7.78 0.55
C SER A 163 -1.13 6.34 0.34
N VAL A 164 0.07 5.97 0.80
CA VAL A 164 0.66 4.64 0.60
C VAL A 164 -0.04 3.59 1.46
N ILE A 165 -0.51 2.52 0.83
CA ILE A 165 -1.12 1.37 1.49
C ILE A 165 -0.03 0.48 2.06
N ARG A 166 -0.30 -0.10 3.23
CA ARG A 166 0.62 -1.00 3.92
C ARG A 166 -0.08 -2.29 4.27
N GLN A 167 0.69 -3.35 4.27
CA GLN A 167 0.19 -4.65 4.65
C GLN A 167 0.06 -4.73 6.17
N THR A 168 -1.16 -4.89 6.65
CA THR A 168 -1.48 -5.05 8.08
C THR A 168 -1.78 -6.49 8.46
N SER A 169 -1.90 -7.39 7.48
CA SER A 169 -2.19 -8.80 7.74
C SER A 169 -0.89 -9.61 7.90
N LEU A 170 -0.87 -10.53 8.87
CA LEU A 170 0.23 -11.46 9.12
C LEU A 170 0.18 -12.64 8.13
N ARG A 171 0.26 -12.33 6.84
CA ARG A 171 0.25 -13.30 5.74
C ARG A 171 1.47 -13.14 4.88
N ARG A 172 1.98 -14.27 4.40
CA ARG A 172 3.10 -14.30 3.46
C ARG A 172 2.61 -13.91 2.07
N PHE A 173 3.44 -13.14 1.37
CA PHE A 173 3.27 -12.84 -0.05
C PHE A 173 2.96 -14.09 -0.87
N LYS A 174 2.01 -13.96 -1.79
CA LYS A 174 1.62 -15.01 -2.75
C LYS A 174 1.19 -14.41 -4.07
N ALA A 175 1.65 -14.99 -5.17
CA ALA A 175 1.10 -14.68 -6.49
C ALA A 175 -0.15 -15.52 -6.77
N HIS A 176 -1.26 -14.85 -7.07
CA HIS A 176 -2.48 -15.48 -7.57
C HIS A 176 -2.37 -15.69 -9.09
N LYS A 177 -2.38 -16.96 -9.50
CA LYS A 177 -2.04 -17.39 -10.87
C LYS A 177 -3.25 -17.76 -11.73
N ASN A 178 -4.44 -17.27 -11.40
CA ASN A 178 -5.65 -17.52 -12.16
C ASN A 178 -6.40 -16.21 -12.36
N MET A 179 -6.91 -15.94 -13.55
CA MET A 179 -7.76 -14.78 -13.82
C MET A 179 -8.89 -15.22 -14.73
N ASN A 180 -10.09 -14.70 -14.50
CA ASN A 180 -11.22 -15.01 -15.35
C ASN A 180 -11.21 -14.11 -16.59
N SER A 181 -11.07 -14.71 -17.77
CA SER A 181 -11.04 -14.03 -19.06
C SER A 181 -12.43 -13.72 -19.63
N ARG A 182 -13.50 -14.24 -19.03
CA ARG A 182 -14.90 -14.07 -19.47
C ARG A 182 -15.50 -12.77 -18.96
N VAL A 183 -14.70 -11.71 -18.95
CA VAL A 183 -15.08 -10.35 -18.55
C VAL A 183 -14.93 -9.40 -19.73
N ALA A 184 -15.80 -8.40 -19.82
CA ALA A 184 -15.76 -7.43 -20.91
C ALA A 184 -16.14 -6.02 -20.43
N THR A 185 -15.80 -5.00 -21.22
CA THR A 185 -16.32 -3.63 -21.04
C THR A 185 -17.38 -3.33 -22.10
N LEU A 186 -18.47 -2.69 -21.68
CA LEU A 186 -19.54 -2.20 -22.54
C LEU A 186 -19.71 -0.70 -22.29
N ARG A 187 -19.34 0.10 -23.28
CA ARG A 187 -19.55 1.56 -23.23
C ARG A 187 -20.91 1.94 -23.76
N LEU A 188 -21.73 2.57 -22.92
CA LEU A 188 -23.03 3.10 -23.36
C LEU A 188 -22.84 4.29 -24.29
N PHE A 189 -23.68 4.37 -25.32
CA PHE A 189 -23.79 5.54 -26.19
C PHE A 189 -25.27 5.84 -26.46
N PRO A 190 -25.64 7.10 -26.76
CA PRO A 190 -27.02 7.45 -27.07
C PRO A 190 -27.54 6.61 -28.25
N GLY A 191 -28.67 5.92 -28.05
CA GLY A 191 -29.29 5.10 -29.08
C GLY A 191 -28.86 3.62 -29.11
N ILE A 192 -28.02 3.17 -28.17
CA ILE A 192 -27.72 1.73 -28.02
C ILE A 192 -29.01 0.92 -27.86
N SER A 193 -29.15 -0.15 -28.65
CA SER A 193 -30.36 -0.99 -28.64
C SER A 193 -30.33 -2.00 -27.48
N SER A 194 -31.50 -2.34 -26.93
CA SER A 194 -31.60 -3.39 -25.91
C SER A 194 -31.23 -4.76 -26.47
N ASP A 195 -31.46 -5.02 -27.76
CA ASP A 195 -31.03 -6.25 -28.44
C ASP A 195 -29.50 -6.39 -28.46
N THR A 196 -28.78 -5.31 -28.79
CA THR A 196 -27.30 -5.30 -28.72
C THR A 196 -26.82 -5.63 -27.32
N VAL A 197 -27.42 -5.03 -26.29
CA VAL A 197 -27.07 -5.29 -24.89
C VAL A 197 -27.38 -6.73 -24.49
N ARG A 198 -28.52 -7.28 -24.92
CA ARG A 198 -28.89 -8.68 -24.66
C ARG A 198 -27.88 -9.64 -25.26
N VAL A 199 -27.53 -9.46 -26.54
CA VAL A 199 -26.53 -10.27 -27.25
C VAL A 199 -25.17 -10.17 -26.57
N PHE A 200 -24.73 -8.96 -26.22
CA PHE A 200 -23.45 -8.75 -25.52
C PHE A 200 -23.37 -9.49 -24.17
N LEU A 201 -24.49 -9.60 -23.46
CA LEU A 201 -24.59 -10.26 -22.15
C LEU A 201 -24.91 -11.76 -22.22
N THR A 202 -24.86 -12.37 -23.40
CA THR A 202 -25.03 -13.81 -23.54
C THR A 202 -23.77 -14.58 -23.11
N PRO A 203 -23.88 -15.86 -22.71
CA PRO A 203 -22.72 -16.72 -22.48
C PRO A 203 -21.76 -16.72 -23.68
N PRO A 204 -20.43 -16.73 -23.47
CA PRO A 204 -19.73 -17.13 -22.24
C PRO A 204 -19.47 -16.03 -21.21
N VAL A 205 -19.94 -14.79 -21.42
CA VAL A 205 -19.66 -13.64 -20.54
C VAL A 205 -20.19 -13.87 -19.12
N GLN A 206 -19.33 -13.66 -18.12
CA GLN A 206 -19.65 -13.81 -16.69
C GLN A 206 -19.59 -12.48 -15.93
N GLY A 207 -18.88 -11.49 -16.46
CA GLY A 207 -18.78 -10.16 -15.86
C GLY A 207 -18.73 -9.05 -16.91
N VAL A 208 -19.38 -7.92 -16.64
CA VAL A 208 -19.34 -6.75 -17.52
C VAL A 208 -19.12 -5.47 -16.73
N ILE A 209 -18.18 -4.67 -17.21
CA ILE A 209 -18.02 -3.28 -16.80
C ILE A 209 -18.86 -2.42 -17.73
N LEU A 210 -19.86 -1.74 -17.18
CA LEU A 210 -20.78 -0.87 -17.89
C LEU A 210 -20.33 0.58 -17.74
N GLU A 211 -19.76 1.17 -18.78
CA GLU A 211 -19.37 2.58 -18.76
C GLU A 211 -20.61 3.45 -19.04
N THR A 212 -21.05 4.18 -18.03
CA THR A 212 -22.27 4.99 -17.99
C THR A 212 -21.96 6.50 -18.05
N PHE A 213 -22.98 7.32 -18.31
CA PHE A 213 -22.78 8.76 -18.50
C PHE A 213 -22.66 9.51 -17.16
N GLY A 214 -21.78 10.51 -17.09
CA GLY A 214 -21.71 11.45 -15.96
C GLY A 214 -21.56 10.75 -14.61
N ALA A 215 -22.48 10.99 -13.68
CA ALA A 215 -22.47 10.44 -12.33
C ALA A 215 -23.04 9.00 -12.21
N GLY A 216 -23.18 8.27 -13.32
CA GLY A 216 -23.75 6.91 -13.33
C GLY A 216 -25.07 6.76 -14.07
N ASN A 217 -25.37 7.65 -15.01
CA ASN A 217 -26.64 7.71 -15.71
C ASN A 217 -26.68 6.69 -16.86
N ALA A 218 -27.77 5.94 -16.94
CA ALA A 218 -28.13 5.09 -18.08
C ALA A 218 -29.51 5.50 -18.63
N PRO A 219 -29.81 5.21 -19.91
CA PRO A 219 -31.13 5.44 -20.47
C PRO A 219 -32.23 4.79 -19.62
N GLN A 220 -33.22 5.57 -19.17
CA GLN A 220 -34.33 5.11 -18.33
C GLN A 220 -35.42 4.38 -19.15
N ARG A 221 -34.99 3.45 -20.01
CA ARG A 221 -35.91 2.62 -20.81
C ARG A 221 -36.11 1.27 -20.11
N SER A 222 -37.37 0.85 -20.00
CA SER A 222 -37.73 -0.40 -19.32
C SER A 222 -37.11 -1.64 -19.97
N ASP A 223 -36.94 -1.64 -21.29
CA ASP A 223 -36.38 -2.75 -22.05
C ASP A 223 -34.88 -2.96 -21.79
N LEU A 224 -34.12 -1.87 -21.63
CA LEU A 224 -32.70 -1.91 -21.24
C LEU A 224 -32.55 -2.39 -19.80
N THR A 225 -33.32 -1.83 -18.87
CA THR A 225 -33.30 -2.25 -17.46
C THR A 225 -33.68 -3.74 -17.32
N ALA A 226 -34.65 -4.22 -18.13
CA ALA A 226 -35.02 -5.62 -18.16
C ALA A 226 -33.88 -6.52 -18.69
N ALA A 227 -33.17 -6.10 -19.74
CA ALA A 227 -32.03 -6.85 -20.26
C ALA A 227 -30.90 -7.00 -19.23
N LEU A 228 -30.58 -5.90 -18.52
CA LEU A 228 -29.59 -5.91 -17.44
C LEU A 228 -30.02 -6.80 -16.27
N ARG A 229 -31.29 -6.71 -15.86
CA ARG A 229 -31.86 -7.54 -14.79
C ARG A 229 -31.82 -9.02 -15.15
N GLU A 230 -32.18 -9.36 -16.37
CA GLU A 230 -32.16 -10.76 -16.85
C GLU A 230 -30.74 -11.33 -16.80
N ALA A 231 -29.73 -10.57 -17.28
CA ALA A 231 -28.33 -10.98 -17.21
C ALA A 231 -27.84 -11.12 -15.75
N SER A 232 -28.20 -10.18 -14.87
CA SER A 232 -27.83 -10.26 -13.46
C SER A 232 -28.48 -11.47 -12.77
N ASN A 233 -29.72 -11.80 -13.10
CA ASN A 233 -30.41 -12.99 -12.62
C ASN A 233 -29.80 -14.30 -13.15
N ARG A 234 -29.22 -14.30 -14.36
CA ARG A 234 -28.42 -15.42 -14.88
C ARG A 234 -27.08 -15.59 -14.18
N GLY A 235 -26.68 -14.64 -13.32
CA GLY A 235 -25.43 -14.66 -12.58
C GLY A 235 -24.31 -13.82 -13.22
N VAL A 236 -24.59 -13.02 -14.24
CA VAL A 236 -23.60 -12.08 -14.80
C VAL A 236 -23.41 -10.93 -13.82
N VAL A 237 -22.17 -10.67 -13.40
CA VAL A 237 -21.85 -9.54 -12.52
C VAL A 237 -21.68 -8.28 -13.37
N ILE A 238 -22.59 -7.31 -13.22
CA ILE A 238 -22.54 -6.05 -13.96
C ILE A 238 -22.11 -4.94 -13.00
N VAL A 239 -21.06 -4.20 -13.35
CA VAL A 239 -20.51 -3.10 -12.54
C VAL A 239 -20.57 -1.81 -13.34
N ALA A 240 -21.27 -0.80 -12.84
CA ALA A 240 -21.35 0.51 -13.48
C ALA A 240 -20.16 1.39 -13.06
N ILE A 241 -19.46 1.94 -14.04
CA ILE A 241 -18.44 2.99 -13.88
C ILE A 241 -18.77 4.19 -14.76
N THR A 242 -18.12 5.34 -14.53
CA THR A 242 -18.34 6.54 -15.33
C THR A 242 -17.47 6.55 -16.58
N GLN A 243 -17.97 7.11 -17.67
CA GLN A 243 -17.19 7.43 -18.87
C GLN A 243 -16.30 8.67 -18.68
N CYS A 244 -16.57 9.49 -17.65
CA CYS A 244 -15.79 10.68 -17.36
C CYS A 244 -14.41 10.28 -16.81
N ALA A 245 -13.36 10.97 -17.25
CA ALA A 245 -12.01 10.71 -16.74
C ALA A 245 -11.93 10.88 -15.20
N LYS A 246 -12.61 11.89 -14.65
CA LYS A 246 -12.69 12.15 -13.22
C LYS A 246 -14.14 12.09 -12.75
N GLY A 247 -14.40 11.41 -11.64
CA GLY A 247 -15.74 11.26 -11.09
C GLY A 247 -15.93 10.00 -10.26
N THR A 248 -17.09 9.90 -9.62
CA THR A 248 -17.49 8.73 -8.82
C THR A 248 -18.96 8.41 -9.09
N ILE A 249 -19.28 7.12 -9.12
CA ILE A 249 -20.67 6.63 -9.13
C ILE A 249 -21.07 6.24 -7.72
N SER A 250 -22.17 6.82 -7.25
CA SER A 250 -22.74 6.54 -5.93
C SER A 250 -24.17 6.04 -6.04
N ASP A 251 -24.53 5.14 -5.13
CA ASP A 251 -25.88 4.60 -4.95
C ASP A 251 -26.91 5.66 -4.51
N ALA A 252 -26.45 6.86 -4.15
CA ALA A 252 -27.28 7.96 -3.66
C ALA A 252 -28.13 8.64 -4.76
N TYR A 253 -27.74 8.55 -6.03
CA TYR A 253 -28.44 9.22 -7.14
C TYR A 253 -29.65 8.42 -7.66
N GLU A 254 -30.69 9.12 -8.11
CA GLU A 254 -31.95 8.53 -8.60
C GLU A 254 -31.74 7.54 -9.76
N THR A 255 -30.85 7.87 -10.70
CA THR A 255 -30.46 7.01 -11.82
C THR A 255 -29.66 5.78 -11.38
N GLY A 256 -28.82 5.93 -10.36
CA GLY A 256 -28.11 4.81 -9.72
C GLY A 256 -29.08 3.79 -9.11
N ARG A 257 -30.20 4.25 -8.53
CA ARG A 257 -31.24 3.36 -7.97
C ARG A 257 -31.87 2.44 -9.02
N THR A 258 -32.12 2.94 -10.22
CA THR A 258 -32.70 2.12 -11.30
C THR A 258 -31.74 1.00 -11.73
N LEU A 259 -30.44 1.29 -11.81
CA LEU A 259 -29.41 0.29 -12.11
C LEU A 259 -29.23 -0.70 -10.95
N LEU A 260 -29.25 -0.23 -9.71
CA LEU A 260 -29.22 -1.08 -8.51
C LEU A 260 -30.41 -2.05 -8.46
N GLN A 261 -31.61 -1.58 -8.81
CA GLN A 261 -32.80 -2.42 -8.93
C GLN A 261 -32.71 -3.46 -10.07
N ALA A 262 -31.81 -3.26 -11.04
CA ALA A 262 -31.49 -4.25 -12.06
C ALA A 262 -30.36 -5.21 -11.63
N GLY A 263 -29.85 -5.09 -10.40
CA GLY A 263 -28.76 -5.91 -9.89
C GLY A 263 -27.38 -5.48 -10.38
N VAL A 264 -27.23 -4.22 -10.83
CA VAL A 264 -25.94 -3.63 -11.20
C VAL A 264 -25.25 -3.09 -9.94
N VAL A 265 -23.94 -3.24 -9.86
CA VAL A 265 -23.11 -2.77 -8.74
C VAL A 265 -22.47 -1.43 -9.09
N ALA A 266 -22.47 -0.45 -8.19
CA ALA A 266 -21.69 0.77 -8.38
C ALA A 266 -20.19 0.51 -8.20
N GLY A 267 -19.39 0.94 -9.17
CA GLY A 267 -17.94 0.83 -9.16
C GLY A 267 -17.21 2.06 -8.58
N GLY A 268 -17.93 3.04 -8.04
CA GLY A 268 -17.36 4.26 -7.47
C GLY A 268 -16.48 5.04 -8.45
N ASP A 269 -15.24 5.31 -8.06
CA ASP A 269 -14.25 6.10 -8.79
C ASP A 269 -13.12 5.26 -9.42
N MET A 270 -13.36 3.95 -9.61
CA MET A 270 -12.43 3.05 -10.31
C MET A 270 -12.27 3.44 -11.78
N THR A 271 -11.06 3.24 -12.32
CA THR A 271 -10.82 3.32 -13.77
C THR A 271 -11.39 2.09 -14.49
N PRO A 272 -11.69 2.17 -15.80
CA PRO A 272 -12.14 1.01 -16.58
C PRO A 272 -11.18 -0.19 -16.52
N GLU A 273 -9.89 0.07 -16.61
CA GLU A 273 -8.84 -0.96 -16.58
C GLU A 273 -8.81 -1.68 -15.22
N CYS A 274 -8.94 -0.90 -14.14
CA CYS A 274 -8.98 -1.46 -12.80
C CYS A 274 -10.27 -2.24 -12.55
N ALA A 275 -11.43 -1.70 -12.92
CA ALA A 275 -12.70 -2.37 -12.71
C ALA A 275 -12.76 -3.72 -13.43
N LEU A 276 -12.26 -3.79 -14.67
CA LEU A 276 -12.19 -5.01 -15.47
C LEU A 276 -11.28 -6.06 -14.80
N THR A 277 -10.08 -5.66 -14.40
CA THR A 277 -9.11 -6.57 -13.78
C THR A 277 -9.55 -7.03 -12.38
N LYS A 278 -10.13 -6.15 -11.57
CA LYS A 278 -10.75 -6.51 -10.28
C LYS A 278 -11.85 -7.55 -10.45
N LEU A 279 -12.71 -7.36 -11.44
CA LEU A 279 -13.80 -8.30 -11.72
C LEU A 279 -13.27 -9.66 -12.20
N GLY A 280 -12.30 -9.66 -13.11
CA GLY A 280 -11.63 -10.89 -13.56
C GLY A 280 -10.91 -11.63 -12.42
N TYR A 281 -10.28 -10.90 -11.50
CA TYR A 281 -9.66 -11.45 -10.31
C TYR A 281 -10.69 -12.08 -9.36
N LEU A 282 -11.77 -11.38 -9.02
CA LEU A 282 -12.78 -11.90 -8.10
C LEU A 282 -13.53 -13.10 -8.66
N LEU A 283 -13.87 -13.08 -9.96
CA LEU A 283 -14.53 -14.21 -10.64
C LEU A 283 -13.61 -15.43 -10.81
N SER A 284 -12.30 -15.29 -10.64
CA SER A 284 -11.37 -16.42 -10.66
C SER A 284 -11.33 -17.21 -9.34
N LYS A 285 -11.89 -16.64 -8.25
CA LYS A 285 -11.92 -17.25 -6.92
C LYS A 285 -13.15 -18.17 -6.80
N THR A 286 -12.95 -19.46 -7.01
CA THR A 286 -14.01 -20.47 -7.01
C THR A 286 -14.76 -20.60 -5.67
N GLN A 287 -14.15 -20.14 -4.57
CA GLN A 287 -14.75 -20.14 -3.24
C GLN A 287 -15.78 -19.01 -3.02
N PHE A 288 -15.89 -18.03 -3.93
CA PHE A 288 -16.81 -16.90 -3.75
C PHE A 288 -18.14 -17.14 -4.48
N SER A 289 -19.25 -16.85 -3.79
CA SER A 289 -20.54 -16.72 -4.45
C SER A 289 -20.60 -15.43 -5.28
N ILE A 290 -21.52 -15.38 -6.23
CA ILE A 290 -21.74 -14.21 -7.09
C ILE A 290 -22.13 -13.00 -6.24
N GLU A 291 -22.91 -13.20 -5.18
CA GLU A 291 -23.27 -12.17 -4.21
C GLU A 291 -22.04 -11.62 -3.49
N LYS A 292 -21.11 -12.51 -3.10
CA LYS A 292 -19.85 -12.08 -2.47
C LYS A 292 -18.97 -11.31 -3.44
N VAL A 293 -18.93 -11.70 -4.72
CA VAL A 293 -18.23 -10.94 -5.77
C VAL A 293 -18.83 -9.54 -5.92
N ARG A 294 -20.17 -9.42 -5.97
CA ARG A 294 -20.87 -8.13 -6.03
C ARG A 294 -20.56 -7.25 -4.81
N GLU A 295 -20.46 -7.83 -3.62
CA GLU A 295 -20.08 -7.13 -2.38
C GLU A 295 -18.63 -6.64 -2.45
N LEU A 296 -17.68 -7.52 -2.80
CA LEU A 296 -16.25 -7.20 -2.87
C LEU A 296 -15.93 -6.19 -3.97
N MET A 297 -16.71 -6.12 -5.05
CA MET A 297 -16.57 -5.06 -6.06
C MET A 297 -16.77 -3.66 -5.48
N ARG A 298 -17.61 -3.50 -4.44
CA ARG A 298 -17.91 -2.21 -3.79
C ARG A 298 -16.89 -1.79 -2.71
N LEU A 299 -16.01 -2.71 -2.30
CA LEU A 299 -15.05 -2.46 -1.22
C LEU A 299 -13.65 -2.24 -1.80
N PRO A 300 -12.86 -1.30 -1.24
CA PRO A 300 -11.47 -1.14 -1.65
C PRO A 300 -10.65 -2.36 -1.20
N LEU A 301 -10.02 -3.07 -2.14
CA LEU A 301 -9.17 -4.22 -1.83
C LEU A 301 -7.68 -3.85 -1.84
N ARG A 302 -7.29 -2.95 -2.74
CA ARG A 302 -5.91 -2.54 -3.04
C ARG A 302 -5.80 -1.04 -3.30
N GLY A 303 -6.71 -0.24 -2.73
CA GLY A 303 -6.69 1.23 -2.86
C GLY A 303 -7.21 1.78 -4.18
N GLU A 304 -7.81 0.93 -5.01
CA GLU A 304 -8.35 1.25 -6.32
C GLU A 304 -9.63 2.10 -6.28
N LEU A 305 -10.31 2.07 -5.13
CA LEU A 305 -11.60 2.68 -4.89
C LEU A 305 -11.51 3.58 -3.67
N THR A 306 -12.11 4.77 -3.74
CA THR A 306 -12.25 5.66 -2.59
C THR A 306 -13.53 5.30 -1.84
N PRO A 307 -13.46 4.89 -0.56
CA PRO A 307 -14.67 4.60 0.21
C PRO A 307 -15.54 5.86 0.34
N PRO A 308 -16.88 5.74 0.33
CA PRO A 308 -17.78 6.88 0.56
C PRO A 308 -17.45 7.53 1.91
N GLY A 309 -17.16 8.83 1.89
CA GLY A 309 -16.48 9.51 2.98
C GLY A 309 -17.23 9.46 4.32
N VAL A 310 -16.55 8.93 5.34
CA VAL A 310 -16.71 9.42 6.70
C VAL A 310 -16.08 10.82 6.71
N ALA A 311 -16.90 11.86 6.82
CA ALA A 311 -16.40 13.21 6.99
C ALA A 311 -15.55 13.25 8.28
N SER A 312 -14.24 13.39 8.13
CA SER A 312 -13.33 13.62 9.25
C SER A 312 -13.72 14.95 9.89
N ALA A 313 -14.36 14.90 11.05
CA ALA A 313 -14.49 16.05 11.91
C ALA A 313 -13.07 16.53 12.23
N ARG A 314 -12.76 17.79 11.92
CA ARG A 314 -11.52 18.41 12.38
C ARG A 314 -11.61 18.53 13.91
N PRO A 315 -10.58 18.12 14.67
CA PRO A 315 -10.59 18.31 16.10
C PRO A 315 -10.67 19.81 16.43
N SER A 316 -11.37 20.16 17.51
CA SER A 316 -11.43 21.53 18.01
C SER A 316 -10.08 21.96 18.58
N MET A 317 -9.83 23.26 18.74
CA MET A 317 -8.57 23.76 19.32
C MET A 317 -8.31 23.23 20.74
N ALA A 318 -9.36 23.09 21.55
CA ALA A 318 -9.26 22.52 22.89
C ALA A 318 -8.83 21.05 22.87
N GLN A 319 -9.29 20.27 21.88
CA GLN A 319 -8.86 18.89 21.70
C GLN A 319 -7.37 18.81 21.34
N HIS A 320 -6.84 19.73 20.51
CA HIS A 320 -5.40 19.78 20.19
C HIS A 320 -4.52 20.08 21.41
N LEU A 321 -4.94 20.98 22.31
CA LEU A 321 -4.16 21.30 23.51
C LEU A 321 -4.06 20.12 24.48
N ASN A 322 -5.17 19.40 24.69
CA ASN A 322 -5.15 18.16 25.48
C ASN A 322 -4.27 17.08 24.81
N MET A 323 -4.34 16.98 23.47
CA MET A 323 -3.49 16.07 22.71
C MET A 323 -2.01 16.32 22.97
N MET A 324 -1.58 17.56 22.86
CA MET A 324 -0.20 17.95 23.14
C MET A 324 0.23 17.66 24.59
N HIS A 325 -0.63 17.93 25.57
CA HIS A 325 -0.30 17.67 26.98
C HIS A 325 -0.01 16.18 27.22
N ASP A 326 -0.85 15.31 26.69
CA ASP A 326 -0.68 13.86 26.83
C ASP A 326 0.56 13.35 26.08
N PHE A 327 0.87 13.93 24.90
CA PHE A 327 2.12 13.67 24.19
C PHE A 327 3.37 14.05 25.00
N LEU A 328 3.35 15.23 25.64
CA LEU A 328 4.44 15.68 26.51
C LEU A 328 4.57 14.78 27.75
N ALA A 329 3.45 14.42 28.38
CA ALA A 329 3.43 13.49 29.51
C ALA A 329 4.03 12.13 29.12
N GLN A 330 3.68 11.63 27.94
CA GLN A 330 4.20 10.38 27.39
C GLN A 330 5.71 10.48 27.08
N MET A 331 6.19 11.61 26.56
CA MET A 331 7.64 11.85 26.40
C MET A 331 8.36 11.81 27.75
N ILE A 332 7.85 12.46 28.79
CA ILE A 332 8.47 12.44 30.13
C ILE A 332 8.49 11.03 30.70
N ARG A 333 7.40 10.27 30.55
CA ARG A 333 7.32 8.87 30.98
C ARG A 333 8.33 7.98 30.26
N LEU A 334 8.45 8.12 28.95
CA LEU A 334 9.35 7.29 28.14
C LEU A 334 10.82 7.73 28.22
N THR A 335 11.11 8.97 28.59
CA THR A 335 12.49 9.46 28.77
C THR A 335 13.00 9.32 30.20
N SER A 336 12.12 9.31 31.21
CA SER A 336 12.55 9.08 32.59
C SER A 336 13.14 7.67 32.74
N THR A 337 14.40 7.61 33.14
CA THR A 337 15.07 6.37 33.56
C THR A 337 14.51 5.96 34.91
N SER A 338 14.14 4.70 35.09
CA SER A 338 13.63 4.14 36.33
C SER A 338 14.66 4.29 37.46
N SER A 339 14.64 5.44 38.13
CA SER A 339 15.37 5.70 39.37
C SER A 339 14.58 6.72 40.18
N SER A 340 14.00 6.22 41.28
CA SER A 340 13.42 6.92 42.43
C SER A 340 12.22 7.84 42.22
N ASN A 341 11.14 7.54 42.95
CA ASN A 341 10.06 8.44 43.41
C ASN A 341 10.36 9.95 43.27
N THR A 342 10.06 10.52 42.12
CA THR A 342 9.83 11.95 42.00
C THR A 342 8.44 12.13 41.42
N ALA A 343 7.58 12.75 42.22
CA ALA A 343 6.21 13.07 41.86
C ALA A 343 6.19 13.74 40.48
N VAL A 344 5.29 13.28 39.61
CA VAL A 344 4.91 14.00 38.40
C VAL A 344 4.58 15.44 38.83
N PRO A 345 5.21 16.49 38.27
CA PRO A 345 4.81 17.85 38.60
C PRO A 345 3.39 18.07 38.08
N GLU A 346 2.44 18.16 39.01
CA GLU A 346 1.06 18.51 38.73
C GLU A 346 1.03 20.00 38.35
N ILE A 347 0.88 20.29 37.05
CA ILE A 347 0.71 21.66 36.57
C ILE A 347 -0.74 22.04 36.88
N VAL A 348 -0.95 22.65 38.04
CA VAL A 348 -2.23 23.28 38.40
C VAL A 348 -2.34 24.57 37.60
N VAL A 349 -3.16 24.56 36.55
CA VAL A 349 -3.57 25.80 35.88
C VAL A 349 -4.55 26.50 36.81
N SER A 350 -4.06 27.51 37.54
CA SER A 350 -4.92 28.39 38.34
C SER A 350 -5.82 29.19 37.40
N SER A 351 -7.12 28.89 37.43
CA SER A 351 -8.15 29.68 36.75
C SER A 351 -8.40 30.97 37.53
N ASP A 352 -7.50 31.95 37.46
CA ASP A 352 -7.79 33.30 37.92
C ASP A 352 -6.90 34.34 37.22
N SER A 353 -7.45 34.97 36.18
CA SER A 353 -7.48 36.42 36.01
C SER A 353 -8.14 36.79 34.69
N GLU A 354 -9.38 37.28 34.78
CA GLU A 354 -9.97 38.15 33.76
C GLU A 354 -9.15 39.45 33.71
N HIS A 355 -8.10 39.46 32.89
CA HIS A 355 -7.47 40.70 32.45
C HIS A 355 -7.63 40.82 30.93
N THR A 356 -8.63 41.60 30.53
CA THR A 356 -8.78 42.17 29.20
C THR A 356 -7.68 43.21 28.98
N THR A 357 -6.56 42.79 28.40
CA THR A 357 -5.63 43.71 27.74
C THR A 357 -5.74 43.52 26.24
N ASP A 358 -6.29 44.52 25.55
CA ASP A 358 -6.25 44.65 24.10
C ASP A 358 -4.78 44.82 23.66
N ASP A 359 -4.11 43.69 23.42
CA ASP A 359 -2.83 43.65 22.72
C ASP A 359 -3.11 43.45 21.22
N PRO A 360 -2.77 44.40 20.32
CA PRO A 360 -2.97 44.25 18.88
C PRO A 360 -1.99 43.26 18.24
N ALA A 361 -1.04 42.71 18.99
CA ALA A 361 -0.28 41.54 18.56
C ALA A 361 -1.06 40.28 18.91
N ALA A 362 -1.52 39.54 17.90
CA ALA A 362 -2.14 38.24 18.09
C ALA A 362 -1.23 37.39 19.02
N PRO A 363 -1.74 36.88 20.16
CA PRO A 363 -0.98 35.95 20.98
C PRO A 363 -0.59 34.79 20.08
N TRP A 364 0.61 34.22 20.25
CA TRP A 364 1.13 33.09 19.47
C TRP A 364 0.10 31.97 19.39
N SER A 365 -0.81 32.07 18.43
CA SER A 365 -1.94 31.18 18.27
C SER A 365 -1.40 30.10 17.38
N TRP A 366 -0.78 29.11 18.04
CA TRP A 366 -0.48 27.84 17.39
C TRP A 366 -1.71 27.41 16.62
N THR A 367 -1.58 27.39 15.30
CA THR A 367 -2.63 26.87 14.46
C THR A 367 -2.73 25.38 14.73
N ALA A 368 -3.94 24.82 14.64
CA ALA A 368 -4.14 23.37 14.72
C ALA A 368 -3.22 22.58 13.76
N ALA A 369 -2.83 23.21 12.65
CA ALA A 369 -1.86 22.67 11.69
C ALA A 369 -0.43 22.61 12.27
N GLU A 370 0.02 23.65 12.96
CA GLU A 370 1.34 23.68 13.62
C GLU A 370 1.42 22.69 14.79
N ALA A 371 0.36 22.58 15.59
CA ALA A 371 0.25 21.57 16.66
C ALA A 371 0.35 20.14 16.08
N SER A 372 -0.46 19.83 15.06
CA SER A 372 -0.46 18.53 14.40
C SER A 372 0.88 18.20 13.71
N ALA A 373 1.54 19.20 13.13
CA ALA A 373 2.88 19.03 12.53
C ALA A 373 3.95 18.75 13.59
N THR A 374 3.85 19.42 14.74
CA THR A 374 4.76 19.21 15.88
C THR A 374 4.58 17.81 16.46
N GLU A 375 3.34 17.37 16.72
CA GLU A 375 3.03 16.02 17.19
C GLU A 375 3.56 14.94 16.24
N SER A 376 3.32 15.11 14.93
CA SER A 376 3.79 14.18 13.89
C SER A 376 5.33 14.08 13.84
N SER A 377 6.04 15.12 14.29
CA SER A 377 7.51 15.15 14.32
C SER A 377 8.08 14.39 15.52
N PHE A 378 7.36 14.32 16.65
CA PHE A 378 7.79 13.60 17.85
C PHE A 378 7.38 12.12 17.85
N LEU A 379 6.31 11.77 17.14
CA LEU A 379 5.77 10.41 17.08
C LEU A 379 6.81 9.33 16.69
N PRO A 380 7.71 9.53 15.69
CA PRO A 380 8.77 8.56 15.38
C PRO A 380 9.64 8.20 16.59
N THR A 381 10.06 9.22 17.35
CA THR A 381 10.95 9.06 18.50
C THR A 381 10.22 8.37 19.66
N LEU A 382 8.98 8.77 19.92
CA LEU A 382 8.14 8.16 20.95
C LEU A 382 7.89 6.67 20.70
N ILE A 383 7.54 6.29 19.47
CA ILE A 383 7.36 4.89 19.09
C ILE A 383 8.63 4.09 19.34
N ARG A 384 9.79 4.61 18.95
CA ARG A 384 11.07 3.93 19.17
C ARG A 384 11.40 3.77 20.65
N LEU A 385 11.18 4.81 21.46
CA LEU A 385 11.42 4.75 22.91
C LEU A 385 10.48 3.75 23.59
N ALA A 386 9.20 3.74 23.21
CA ALA A 386 8.23 2.77 23.72
C ALA A 386 8.66 1.33 23.39
N VAL A 387 9.06 1.07 22.14
CA VAL A 387 9.55 -0.24 21.71
C VAL A 387 10.88 -0.62 22.41
N ALA A 388 11.80 0.32 22.57
CA ALA A 388 13.08 0.09 23.25
C ALA A 388 12.88 -0.30 24.73
N LYS A 389 11.83 0.22 25.37
CA LYS A 389 11.44 -0.10 26.75
C LYS A 389 10.47 -1.28 26.88
N ASP A 390 10.07 -1.92 25.78
CA ASP A 390 9.01 -2.94 25.74
C ASP A 390 7.65 -2.44 26.31
N ASP A 391 7.40 -1.12 26.21
CA ASP A 391 6.20 -0.46 26.70
C ASP A 391 5.07 -0.54 25.66
N VAL A 392 4.29 -1.62 25.74
CA VAL A 392 3.13 -1.88 24.87
C VAL A 392 2.04 -0.81 25.00
N GLU A 393 1.84 -0.26 26.19
CA GLU A 393 0.82 0.78 26.41
C GLU A 393 1.24 2.10 25.74
N GLY A 394 2.51 2.48 25.89
CA GLY A 394 3.07 3.65 25.22
C GLY A 394 3.08 3.52 23.70
N LEU A 395 3.33 2.32 23.19
CA LEU A 395 3.24 2.02 21.77
C LEU A 395 1.80 2.17 21.26
N ASN A 396 0.82 1.59 21.96
CA ASN A 396 -0.59 1.71 21.60
C ASN A 396 -1.10 3.14 21.67
N PHE A 397 -0.67 3.91 22.68
CA PHE A 397 -0.95 5.34 22.75
C PHE A 397 -0.51 6.02 21.46
N CYS A 398 0.74 5.87 21.05
CA CYS A 398 1.25 6.51 19.84
C CYS A 398 0.52 6.08 18.55
N LEU A 399 0.05 4.83 18.47
CA LEU A 399 -0.56 4.29 17.25
C LEU A 399 -2.07 4.57 17.13
N TYR A 400 -2.78 4.74 18.24
CA TYR A 400 -4.26 4.81 18.27
C TYR A 400 -4.83 6.11 18.86
N TYR A 401 -4.00 7.10 19.20
CA TYR A 401 -4.40 8.29 19.96
C TYR A 401 -5.54 9.14 19.36
N GLN A 402 -5.86 8.99 18.08
CA GLN A 402 -6.80 9.89 17.37
C GLN A 402 -8.23 9.35 17.18
N ASP A 403 -8.56 8.15 17.70
CA ASP A 403 -9.83 7.48 17.35
C ASP A 403 -10.97 7.67 18.37
N ASP A 404 -10.86 8.63 19.30
CA ASP A 404 -11.92 8.94 20.28
C ASP A 404 -13.07 9.82 19.71
N GLY A 405 -13.14 9.97 18.39
CA GLY A 405 -14.31 10.47 17.69
C GLY A 405 -15.33 9.37 17.42
N GLU A 406 -16.18 9.05 18.41
CA GLU A 406 -17.44 8.30 18.25
C GLU A 406 -17.38 6.86 17.69
N LEU A 407 -16.26 6.14 17.79
CA LEU A 407 -16.22 4.68 17.61
C LEU A 407 -16.37 3.92 18.93
N LEU A 408 -17.39 4.29 19.72
CA LEU A 408 -17.89 3.43 20.79
C LEU A 408 -19.19 2.76 20.36
N ARG A 409 -19.13 1.42 20.28
CA ARG A 409 -20.21 0.40 20.31
C ARG A 409 -20.36 -0.46 19.05
N SER A 410 -19.28 -1.16 18.67
CA SER A 410 -19.44 -2.54 18.21
C SER A 410 -18.32 -3.39 18.82
N PRO A 411 -18.64 -4.44 19.59
CA PRO A 411 -17.63 -5.32 20.19
C PRO A 411 -16.83 -6.15 19.17
N ASN A 412 -17.16 -6.04 17.87
CA ASN A 412 -16.53 -6.78 16.76
C ASN A 412 -15.88 -5.88 15.69
N ALA A 413 -15.70 -4.57 15.93
CA ALA A 413 -14.95 -3.71 15.02
C ALA A 413 -13.45 -3.86 15.28
N GLU A 414 -12.69 -4.40 14.30
CA GLU A 414 -11.23 -4.38 14.33
C GLU A 414 -10.75 -2.91 14.43
N LYS A 415 -10.01 -2.59 15.50
CA LYS A 415 -9.40 -1.27 15.68
C LYS A 415 -8.36 -1.05 14.58
N LEU A 416 -8.71 -0.28 13.55
CA LEU A 416 -7.73 0.15 12.56
C LEU A 416 -6.76 1.14 13.22
N PRO A 417 -5.45 1.06 12.95
CA PRO A 417 -4.49 2.08 13.39
C PRO A 417 -4.86 3.46 12.86
N GLY A 418 -4.60 4.50 13.66
CA GLY A 418 -4.91 5.88 13.30
C GLY A 418 -4.21 6.31 12.00
N ARG A 419 -4.86 7.19 11.24
CA ARG A 419 -4.48 7.63 9.88
C ARG A 419 -3.03 8.15 9.74
N PHE A 420 -2.39 8.54 10.84
CA PHE A 420 -1.03 9.11 10.90
C PHE A 420 0.05 8.10 11.34
N ALA A 421 -0.34 6.94 11.87
CA ALA A 421 0.60 5.94 12.40
C ALA A 421 1.36 5.20 11.29
N ALA A 422 0.80 5.15 10.07
CA ALA A 422 1.36 4.40 8.96
C ALA A 422 2.77 4.91 8.60
N GLY A 423 2.93 6.11 8.01
CA GLY A 423 4.24 6.71 7.67
C GLY A 423 5.34 6.47 8.71
N VAL A 424 5.01 6.83 9.94
CA VAL A 424 5.91 6.93 11.08
C VAL A 424 6.46 5.57 11.55
N ILE A 425 5.69 4.49 11.43
CA ILE A 425 6.10 3.18 11.97
C ILE A 425 7.33 2.57 11.28
N ASN A 426 7.61 2.99 10.05
CA ASN A 426 8.76 2.54 9.27
C ASN A 426 9.88 3.59 9.22
N SER A 427 9.77 4.65 10.02
CA SER A 427 10.80 5.68 10.10
C SER A 427 12.12 5.07 10.58
N LEU A 428 13.18 5.29 9.81
CA LEU A 428 14.53 4.87 10.17
C LEU A 428 15.18 5.87 11.12
N ASP A 429 15.91 5.36 12.09
CA ASP A 429 16.68 6.20 13.00
C ASP A 429 17.83 6.91 12.27
N PRO A 430 17.95 8.25 12.34
CA PRO A 430 19.04 8.94 11.65
C PRO A 430 20.44 8.50 12.09
N SER A 431 20.58 7.98 13.31
CA SER A 431 21.89 7.59 13.86
C SER A 431 22.26 6.13 13.56
N SER A 432 21.31 5.20 13.74
CA SER A 432 21.53 3.76 13.58
C SER A 432 20.97 3.18 12.28
N GLY A 433 20.03 3.88 11.64
CA GLY A 433 19.27 3.40 10.50
C GLY A 433 18.29 2.27 10.82
N TRP A 434 18.00 2.02 12.11
CA TRP A 434 17.08 0.99 12.55
C TRP A 434 15.63 1.48 12.53
N SER A 435 14.72 0.61 12.11
CA SER A 435 13.28 0.83 12.27
C SER A 435 12.79 0.34 13.64
N PRO A 436 11.61 0.77 14.12
CA PRO A 436 10.98 0.22 15.32
C PRO A 436 10.92 -1.32 15.31
N LEU A 437 10.68 -1.94 14.16
CA LEU A 437 10.63 -3.40 14.04
C LEU A 437 12.01 -4.05 14.30
N HIS A 438 13.12 -3.42 13.88
CA HIS A 438 14.47 -3.90 14.19
C HIS A 438 14.75 -3.87 15.70
N ILE A 439 14.36 -2.79 16.37
CA ILE A 439 14.53 -2.63 17.83
C ILE A 439 13.73 -3.71 18.57
N ALA A 440 12.45 -3.88 18.21
CA ALA A 440 11.59 -4.89 18.83
C ALA A 440 12.15 -6.31 18.63
N ALA A 441 12.64 -6.60 17.42
CA ALA A 441 13.22 -7.90 17.09
C ALA A 441 14.53 -8.18 17.82
N PHE A 442 15.38 -7.16 17.98
CA PHE A 442 16.64 -7.27 18.73
C PHE A 442 16.41 -7.50 20.23
N ASN A 443 15.38 -6.86 20.81
CA ASN A 443 15.01 -6.99 22.22
C ASN A 443 14.25 -8.29 22.54
N GLY A 444 13.65 -8.94 21.55
CA GLY A 444 12.83 -10.13 21.76
C GLY A 444 11.38 -9.82 22.13
N SER A 445 10.93 -8.58 21.90
CA SER A 445 9.62 -8.06 22.28
C SER A 445 8.50 -8.57 21.38
N VAL A 446 8.03 -9.79 21.61
CA VAL A 446 7.01 -10.46 20.78
C VAL A 446 5.74 -9.61 20.61
N ARG A 447 5.27 -8.96 21.68
CA ARG A 447 4.05 -8.14 21.66
C ARG A 447 4.23 -6.89 20.80
N CYS A 448 5.34 -6.18 20.97
CA CYS A 448 5.66 -5.03 20.11
C CYS A 448 5.80 -5.45 18.65
N VAL A 449 6.47 -6.58 18.36
CA VAL A 449 6.57 -7.10 16.97
C VAL A 449 5.19 -7.36 16.39
N ALA A 450 4.30 -8.04 17.11
CA ALA A 450 2.94 -8.32 16.63
C ALA A 450 2.15 -7.03 16.35
N ILE A 451 2.17 -6.06 17.27
CA ILE A 451 1.49 -4.77 17.10
C ILE A 451 2.07 -4.01 15.91
N LEU A 452 3.39 -3.94 15.79
CA LEU A 452 4.05 -3.22 14.71
C LEU A 452 3.68 -3.80 13.34
N LEU A 453 3.68 -5.13 13.21
CA LEU A 453 3.29 -5.82 11.98
C LEU A 453 1.82 -5.61 11.64
N GLN A 454 0.93 -5.70 12.63
CA GLN A 454 -0.51 -5.45 12.46
C GLN A 454 -0.82 -3.99 12.09
N THR A 455 0.10 -3.08 12.37
CA THR A 455 -0.04 -1.64 12.06
C THR A 455 0.74 -1.22 10.81
N GLY A 456 1.29 -2.16 10.05
CA GLY A 456 1.90 -1.90 8.74
C GLY A 456 3.42 -1.73 8.74
N ALA A 457 4.13 -2.27 9.75
CA ALA A 457 5.58 -2.33 9.71
C ALA A 457 6.09 -3.24 8.59
N LEU A 458 7.10 -2.77 7.86
CA LEU A 458 7.65 -3.47 6.72
C LEU A 458 8.64 -4.55 7.17
N VAL A 459 8.26 -5.79 6.89
CA VAL A 459 9.00 -6.99 7.31
C VAL A 459 10.36 -7.10 6.62
N HIS A 460 10.46 -6.63 5.38
CA HIS A 460 11.65 -6.73 4.54
C HIS A 460 12.53 -5.47 4.57
N LEU A 461 12.21 -4.50 5.41
CA LEU A 461 13.01 -3.26 5.51
C LEU A 461 14.41 -3.61 6.01
N ARG A 462 15.43 -3.05 5.35
CA ARG A 462 16.83 -3.26 5.68
C ARG A 462 17.46 -2.03 6.31
N ASP A 463 18.32 -2.26 7.29
CA ASP A 463 19.18 -1.25 7.88
C ASP A 463 20.38 -0.90 6.94
N PRO A 464 21.25 0.07 7.30
CA PRO A 464 22.41 0.44 6.48
C PRO A 464 23.45 -0.67 6.30
N LEU A 465 23.47 -1.69 7.16
CA LEU A 465 24.31 -2.88 7.03
C LEU A 465 23.68 -3.94 6.12
N GLY A 466 22.44 -3.71 5.67
CA GLY A 466 21.69 -4.62 4.82
C GLY A 466 20.96 -5.71 5.62
N HIS A 467 20.76 -5.55 6.92
CA HIS A 467 20.12 -6.53 7.78
C HIS A 467 18.63 -6.28 7.95
N THR A 468 17.86 -7.36 7.99
CA THR A 468 16.42 -7.33 8.31
C THR A 468 16.17 -7.54 9.81
N ALA A 469 14.97 -7.21 10.28
CA ALA A 469 14.54 -7.52 11.65
C ALA A 469 14.64 -9.02 11.98
N LEU A 470 14.40 -9.90 11.00
CA LEU A 470 14.52 -11.35 11.14
C LEU A 470 15.95 -11.78 11.48
N TYR A 471 16.96 -11.17 10.83
CA TYR A 471 18.37 -11.44 11.12
C TYR A 471 18.71 -11.13 12.59
N TYR A 472 18.27 -9.98 13.12
CA TYR A 472 18.54 -9.63 14.51
C TYR A 472 17.83 -10.52 15.52
N ALA A 473 16.58 -10.91 15.26
CA ALA A 473 15.86 -11.87 16.09
C ALA A 473 16.59 -13.23 16.14
N ALA A 474 17.03 -13.73 14.98
CA ALA A 474 17.74 -15.00 14.89
C ALA A 474 19.12 -14.93 15.56
N ARG A 475 19.89 -13.86 15.32
CA ARG A 475 21.22 -13.63 15.93
C ARG A 475 21.17 -13.56 17.46
N ARG A 476 20.06 -13.10 18.03
CA ARG A 476 19.84 -13.03 19.49
C ARG A 476 19.19 -14.27 20.08
N GLY A 477 18.79 -15.25 19.25
CA GLY A 477 18.14 -16.49 19.69
C GLY A 477 16.65 -16.33 20.05
N HIS A 478 16.00 -15.25 19.60
CA HIS A 478 14.59 -14.96 19.93
C HIS A 478 13.62 -15.77 19.06
N ARG A 479 13.53 -17.07 19.35
CA ARG A 479 12.78 -18.04 18.55
C ARG A 479 11.31 -17.69 18.30
N THR A 480 10.61 -17.17 19.32
CA THR A 480 9.20 -16.77 19.20
C THR A 480 9.03 -15.58 18.26
N VAL A 481 9.95 -14.62 18.29
CA VAL A 481 9.95 -13.48 17.36
C VAL A 481 10.25 -13.95 15.93
N VAL A 482 11.20 -14.88 15.76
CA VAL A 482 11.47 -15.51 14.46
C VAL A 482 10.21 -16.15 13.90
N GLU A 483 9.47 -16.92 14.71
CA GLU A 483 8.23 -17.57 14.29
C GLU A 483 7.17 -16.55 13.84
N VAL A 484 6.97 -15.45 14.57
CA VAL A 484 6.01 -14.39 14.20
C VAL A 484 6.44 -13.67 12.91
N LEU A 485 7.72 -13.33 12.76
CA LEU A 485 8.23 -12.69 11.55
C LEU A 485 8.11 -13.60 10.33
N ARG A 486 8.41 -14.91 10.46
CA ARG A 486 8.24 -15.90 9.39
C ARG A 486 6.77 -16.06 8.99
N GLN A 487 5.84 -16.04 9.95
CA GLN A 487 4.40 -16.05 9.67
C GLN A 487 3.97 -14.81 8.88
N ALA A 488 4.55 -13.64 9.19
CA ALA A 488 4.35 -12.41 8.43
C ALA A 488 5.09 -12.37 7.08
N GLY A 489 5.77 -13.45 6.69
CA GLY A 489 6.45 -13.58 5.40
C GLY A 489 7.91 -13.11 5.38
N ALA A 490 8.53 -12.82 6.54
CA ALA A 490 9.95 -12.51 6.60
C ALA A 490 10.78 -13.66 6.03
N ASP A 491 11.77 -13.38 5.20
CA ASP A 491 12.67 -14.38 4.63
C ASP A 491 14.11 -13.86 4.77
N LEU A 492 15.06 -14.76 5.08
CA LEU A 492 16.49 -14.46 5.01
C LEU A 492 16.92 -14.51 3.54
N GLY A 493 17.36 -13.38 2.99
CA GLY A 493 17.77 -13.26 1.59
C GLY A 493 18.63 -12.03 1.34
N GLY A 494 19.07 -11.82 0.10
CA GLY A 494 19.91 -10.68 -0.30
C GLY A 494 21.20 -10.58 0.53
N SER A 495 21.49 -9.39 1.05
CA SER A 495 22.73 -9.09 1.79
C SER A 495 22.93 -9.90 3.08
N ASP A 496 21.86 -10.40 3.71
CA ASP A 496 21.98 -11.24 4.91
C ASP A 496 22.73 -12.54 4.61
N VAL A 497 22.44 -13.16 3.46
CA VAL A 497 23.01 -14.44 3.03
C VAL A 497 24.23 -14.23 2.15
N GLU A 498 24.13 -13.38 1.11
CA GLU A 498 25.23 -13.12 0.17
C GLU A 498 26.40 -12.38 0.81
N GLY A 499 26.14 -11.54 1.81
CA GLY A 499 27.17 -10.87 2.60
C GLY A 499 27.93 -11.82 3.53
N GLY A 500 27.51 -13.09 3.65
CA GLY A 500 28.16 -14.11 4.47
C GLY A 500 27.95 -13.93 5.98
N PHE A 501 27.12 -12.99 6.42
CA PHE A 501 26.89 -12.71 7.85
C PHE A 501 26.16 -13.87 8.54
N VAL A 502 25.10 -14.38 7.92
CA VAL A 502 24.38 -15.55 8.46
C VAL A 502 25.31 -16.76 8.49
N ASN A 503 26.05 -17.02 7.40
CA ASN A 503 27.03 -18.12 7.32
C ASN A 503 28.08 -18.04 8.46
N LEU A 504 28.58 -16.84 8.75
CA LEU A 504 29.54 -16.62 9.82
C LEU A 504 28.95 -16.92 11.20
N GLU A 505 27.75 -16.43 11.48
CA GLU A 505 27.10 -16.65 12.78
C GLU A 505 26.69 -18.12 12.98
N VAL A 506 26.23 -18.79 11.92
CA VAL A 506 25.92 -20.24 11.95
C VAL A 506 27.19 -21.07 12.17
N SER A 507 28.29 -20.72 11.49
CA SER A 507 29.59 -21.38 11.68
C SER A 507 30.09 -21.22 13.13
N LYS A 508 29.97 -20.01 13.70
CA LYS A 508 30.29 -19.76 15.12
C LYS A 508 29.42 -20.58 16.07
N ALA A 509 28.12 -20.68 15.80
CA ALA A 509 27.19 -21.48 16.61
C ALA A 509 27.56 -22.98 16.55
N SER A 510 27.89 -23.49 15.36
CA SER A 510 28.34 -24.87 15.16
C SER A 510 29.65 -25.16 15.89
N GLN A 511 30.63 -24.26 15.82
CA GLN A 511 31.90 -24.41 16.56
C GLN A 511 31.70 -24.44 18.08
N LYS A 512 30.70 -23.71 18.60
CA LYS A 512 30.34 -23.71 20.03
C LYS A 512 29.45 -24.88 20.44
N GLY A 513 28.90 -25.64 19.50
CA GLY A 513 27.90 -26.69 19.78
C GLY A 513 26.55 -26.15 20.27
N ASP A 514 26.18 -24.92 19.90
CA ASP A 514 24.90 -24.31 20.30
C ASP A 514 23.75 -24.77 19.39
N GLU A 515 23.15 -25.91 19.72
CA GLU A 515 22.03 -26.49 18.96
C GLU A 515 20.80 -25.57 18.93
N ALA A 516 20.56 -24.78 19.98
CA ALA A 516 19.41 -23.89 20.05
C ALA A 516 19.53 -22.72 19.06
N ALA A 517 20.73 -22.17 18.93
CA ALA A 517 21.03 -21.15 17.93
C ALA A 517 20.89 -21.74 16.51
N LEU A 518 21.43 -22.94 16.25
CA LEU A 518 21.31 -23.60 14.94
C LEU A 518 19.84 -23.85 14.56
N GLN A 519 19.02 -24.34 15.48
CA GLN A 519 17.58 -24.50 15.26
C GLN A 519 16.87 -23.17 15.00
N THR A 520 17.32 -22.09 15.63
CA THR A 520 16.73 -20.75 15.42
C THR A 520 17.05 -20.23 14.02
N TRP A 521 18.29 -20.42 13.54
CA TRP A 521 18.69 -20.06 12.18
C TRP A 521 17.96 -20.90 11.12
N ASP A 522 17.82 -22.21 11.35
CA ASP A 522 17.03 -23.10 10.48
C ASP A 522 15.56 -22.65 10.39
N LYS A 523 14.94 -22.31 11.53
CA LYS A 523 13.59 -21.72 11.58
C LYS A 523 13.48 -20.38 10.86
N ALA A 524 14.54 -19.57 10.91
CA ALA A 524 14.60 -18.32 10.17
C ALA A 524 14.72 -18.53 8.64
N GLY A 525 14.91 -19.77 8.18
CA GLY A 525 14.96 -20.13 6.77
C GLY A 525 16.36 -20.21 6.19
N PHE A 526 17.40 -20.24 7.04
CA PHE A 526 18.76 -20.55 6.61
C PHE A 526 18.84 -22.05 6.28
N ARG A 527 19.23 -22.39 5.04
CA ARG A 527 19.32 -23.77 4.54
C ARG A 527 20.69 -24.06 3.98
#